data_AF-W2SNE8-F1
#
_entry.id   AF-W2SNE8-F1
#
_cell.length_a   1.000
_cell.length_b   1.000
_cell.length_c   1.000
_cell.angle_alpha   90.00
_cell.angle_beta   90.00
_cell.angle_gamma   90.00
#
_symmetry.space_group_name_H-M   'P 1'
#
loop_
_entity.id
_entity.type
_entity.pdbx_description
1 polymer ?
#
loop_
_entity_poly.entity_id
_entity_poly.type
_entity_poly.pdbx_seq_one_letter_code
_entity_poly.pdbx_strand_id
1 'polypeptide(L)'
;MVCCSAVLLSSILPLLSVAQLPLCTRVQACSARLDIYPLLEEDSSGWGSGLVPLYDEVFGPVLFDYTQSSETANFDLCECANNGTCDSEIEHRNLRLDESVKLTFCDDVQRQLPLECKGQRGFPRVIGIAHPSGETVSTVSSTAVFCTCPSGYERLRPEYWGGSEISISYKCK
;
A
#
# COMPACT_ATOMS: atom_id res chain seq x y z
N MET A 1 19.55 -28.62 58.90
CA MET A 1 20.16 -29.15 57.66
C MET A 1 19.00 -29.45 56.71
N VAL A 2 18.51 -28.44 55.97
CA VAL A 2 18.94 -27.96 54.65
C VAL A 2 18.65 -28.98 53.52
N CYS A 3 18.07 -28.43 52.43
CA CYS A 3 17.69 -28.99 51.12
C CYS A 3 16.20 -29.38 51.02
N CYS A 4 15.27 -28.47 50.69
CA CYS A 4 15.13 -27.73 49.42
C CYS A 4 15.29 -28.62 48.17
N SER A 5 14.15 -28.96 47.54
CA SER A 5 13.99 -28.95 46.08
C SER A 5 12.52 -29.09 45.72
N ALA A 6 11.83 -27.95 45.65
CA ALA A 6 10.56 -27.82 44.97
C ALA A 6 10.85 -27.79 43.46
N VAL A 7 10.52 -28.86 42.75
CA VAL A 7 10.53 -28.86 41.27
C VAL A 7 9.18 -28.33 40.82
N LEU A 8 9.05 -27.01 40.79
CA LEU A 8 7.98 -26.32 40.09
C LEU A 8 8.24 -26.46 38.58
N LEU A 9 7.65 -27.48 37.97
CA LEU A 9 7.47 -27.55 36.52
C LEU A 9 6.46 -26.47 36.12
N SER A 10 6.96 -25.24 35.96
CA SER A 10 6.25 -24.17 35.27
C SER A 10 6.21 -24.52 33.78
N SER A 11 5.09 -25.06 33.33
CA SER A 11 4.77 -25.22 31.92
C SER A 11 4.72 -23.84 31.26
N ILE A 12 5.82 -23.46 30.60
CA ILE A 12 5.90 -22.27 29.76
C ILE A 12 5.06 -22.56 28.51
N LEU A 13 3.79 -22.18 28.53
CA LEU A 13 2.98 -22.06 27.32
C LEU A 13 3.54 -20.87 26.52
N PRO A 14 3.97 -21.06 25.26
CA PRO A 14 4.26 -19.91 24.40
C PRO A 14 2.91 -19.22 24.14
N LEU A 15 2.74 -17.99 24.65
CA LEU A 15 1.70 -17.10 24.15
C LEU A 15 2.00 -16.86 22.67
N LEU A 16 1.31 -17.59 21.79
CA LEU A 16 1.10 -17.14 20.43
C LEU A 16 0.30 -15.85 20.52
N SER A 17 1.00 -14.72 20.48
CA SER A 17 0.41 -13.43 20.20
C SER A 17 -0.20 -13.52 18.80
N VAL A 18 -1.48 -13.87 18.72
CA VAL A 18 -2.27 -13.61 17.51
C VAL A 18 -2.21 -12.10 17.32
N ALA A 19 -1.48 -11.64 16.32
CA ALA A 19 -1.42 -10.23 15.97
C ALA A 19 -2.84 -9.81 15.60
N GLN A 20 -3.55 -9.18 16.56
CA GLN A 20 -4.88 -8.63 16.31
C GLN A 20 -4.69 -7.35 15.52
N LEU A 21 -5.33 -7.28 14.35
CA LEU A 21 -5.33 -6.08 13.55
C LEU A 21 -6.19 -5.01 14.23
N PRO A 22 -5.86 -3.72 14.08
CA PRO A 22 -6.71 -2.65 14.60
C PRO A 22 -8.06 -2.65 13.88
N LEU A 23 -9.09 -2.08 14.51
CA LEU A 23 -10.39 -1.89 13.87
C LEU A 23 -10.30 -0.79 12.80
N CYS A 24 -10.88 -1.04 11.63
CA CYS A 24 -10.91 -0.08 10.54
C CYS A 24 -11.67 1.19 10.91
N THR A 25 -11.07 2.34 10.64
CA THR A 25 -11.82 3.59 10.59
C THR A 25 -12.58 3.72 9.27
N ARG A 26 -13.55 4.63 9.21
CA ARG A 26 -14.35 4.90 8.01
C ARG A 26 -13.50 5.23 6.77
N VAL A 27 -12.33 5.83 6.95
CA VAL A 27 -11.48 6.32 5.84
C VAL A 27 -10.35 5.36 5.51
N GLN A 28 -10.31 4.18 6.12
CA GLN A 28 -9.29 3.17 5.89
C GLN A 28 -9.89 2.00 5.10
N ALA A 29 -9.11 1.51 4.15
CA ALA A 29 -9.35 0.22 3.52
C ALA A 29 -8.97 -0.90 4.51
N CYS A 30 -9.73 -1.99 4.51
CA CYS A 30 -9.45 -3.17 5.33
C CYS A 30 -8.35 -4.04 4.71
N SER A 31 -8.24 -4.04 3.39
CA SER A 31 -7.14 -4.66 2.68
C SER A 31 -6.73 -3.85 1.45
N ALA A 32 -5.49 -4.09 1.01
CA ALA A 32 -4.94 -3.53 -0.21
C ALA A 32 -4.33 -4.65 -1.06
N ARG A 33 -4.68 -4.66 -2.34
CA ARG A 33 -4.03 -5.46 -3.37
C ARG A 33 -3.09 -4.55 -4.16
N LEU A 34 -1.85 -5.01 -4.28
CA LEU A 34 -0.79 -4.37 -5.03
C LEU A 34 -0.35 -5.30 -6.16
N ASP A 35 -0.40 -4.82 -7.39
CA ASP A 35 0.10 -5.48 -8.58
C ASP A 35 1.39 -4.75 -9.03
N ILE A 36 2.53 -5.40 -8.81
CA ILE A 36 3.85 -4.88 -9.16
C ILE A 36 4.20 -5.38 -10.55
N TYR A 37 4.41 -4.46 -11.48
CA TYR A 37 4.77 -4.77 -12.86
C TYR A 37 6.30 -4.72 -13.03
N PRO A 38 6.87 -5.51 -13.96
CA PRO A 38 8.28 -5.38 -14.30
C PRO A 38 8.55 -4.00 -14.91
N LEU A 39 9.80 -3.56 -14.79
CA LEU A 39 10.24 -2.31 -15.40
C LEU A 39 10.39 -2.52 -16.92
N LEU A 40 10.01 -1.51 -17.71
CA LEU A 40 10.38 -1.48 -19.12
C LEU A 40 11.90 -1.33 -19.21
N GLU A 41 12.55 -2.27 -19.87
CA GLU A 41 13.97 -2.15 -20.21
C GLU A 41 14.10 -0.99 -21.19
N GLU A 42 14.70 0.12 -20.74
CA GLU A 42 15.13 1.16 -21.65
C GLU A 42 16.37 0.62 -22.37
N ASP A 43 16.29 0.48 -23.71
CA ASP A 43 17.43 0.08 -24.55
C ASP A 43 18.59 1.06 -24.32
N SER A 44 19.43 0.77 -23.34
CA SER A 44 20.64 1.54 -23.03
C SER A 44 21.75 1.20 -24.02
N SER A 45 21.45 1.38 -25.30
CA SER A 45 22.39 1.30 -26.41
C SER A 45 22.63 2.70 -26.96
N GLY A 46 23.55 3.45 -26.34
CA GLY A 46 23.65 4.90 -26.54
C GLY A 46 24.97 5.58 -26.14
N TRP A 47 26.11 5.13 -26.69
CA TRP A 47 27.30 5.93 -27.09
C TRP A 47 27.78 7.10 -26.21
N GLY A 48 29.01 7.00 -25.67
CA GLY A 48 29.71 8.17 -25.11
C GLY A 48 31.12 7.91 -24.59
N SER A 49 32.08 7.63 -25.47
CA SER A 49 33.51 7.75 -25.12
C SER A 49 33.86 9.23 -24.92
N GLY A 50 34.19 9.64 -23.70
CA GLY A 50 34.92 10.89 -23.44
C GLY A 50 34.38 11.80 -22.33
N LEU A 51 35.06 11.74 -21.17
CA LEU A 51 35.34 12.83 -20.22
C LEU A 51 34.31 13.96 -20.02
N VAL A 52 33.45 13.86 -18.98
CA VAL A 52 32.99 14.98 -18.10
C VAL A 52 32.49 14.38 -16.76
N PRO A 53 32.85 14.91 -15.56
CA PRO A 53 32.31 14.42 -14.28
C PRO A 53 31.29 15.36 -13.61
N LEU A 54 30.52 14.77 -12.68
CA LEU A 54 29.76 15.34 -11.54
C LEU A 54 28.30 15.85 -11.76
N TYR A 55 27.36 15.01 -11.28
CA TYR A 55 26.00 15.23 -10.76
C TYR A 55 24.97 16.01 -11.60
N ASP A 56 24.08 15.27 -12.24
CA ASP A 56 22.72 15.03 -11.70
C ASP A 56 22.24 13.79 -12.45
N GLU A 57 22.17 12.63 -11.79
CA GLU A 57 21.54 11.47 -12.41
C GLU A 57 20.07 11.81 -12.57
N VAL A 58 19.73 12.34 -13.75
CA VAL A 58 18.37 12.43 -14.25
C VAL A 58 17.93 11.00 -14.48
N PHE A 59 17.62 10.30 -13.39
CA PHE A 59 16.81 9.11 -13.44
C PHE A 59 15.49 9.56 -14.07
N GLY A 60 15.33 9.25 -15.36
CA GLY A 60 14.05 9.35 -16.02
C GLY A 60 13.00 8.61 -15.18
N PRO A 61 11.72 9.01 -15.24
CA PRO A 61 10.67 8.30 -14.53
C PRO A 61 10.73 6.82 -14.93
N VAL A 62 10.89 5.95 -13.94
CA VAL A 62 10.94 4.50 -14.17
C VAL A 62 9.58 4.09 -14.77
N LEU A 63 9.59 3.59 -16.01
CA LEU A 63 8.38 3.14 -16.68
C LEU A 63 8.12 1.67 -16.36
N PHE A 64 6.87 1.35 -16.03
CA PHE A 64 6.41 -0.01 -15.77
C PHE A 64 5.78 -0.62 -17.03
N ASP A 65 6.05 -1.89 -17.27
CA ASP A 65 5.45 -2.66 -18.36
C ASP A 65 4.12 -3.29 -17.91
N TYR A 66 3.02 -2.56 -18.16
CA TYR A 66 1.67 -3.04 -17.87
C TYR A 66 1.18 -4.14 -18.82
N THR A 67 1.96 -4.52 -19.85
CA THR A 67 1.61 -5.60 -20.78
C THR A 67 2.05 -6.97 -20.29
N GLN A 68 2.98 -7.02 -19.32
CA GLN A 68 3.48 -8.25 -18.72
C GLN A 68 2.69 -8.67 -17.48
N SER A 69 2.90 -9.91 -17.03
CA SER A 69 2.31 -10.43 -15.79
C SER A 69 2.85 -9.66 -14.58
N SER A 70 1.94 -9.19 -13.73
CA SER A 70 2.30 -8.56 -12.46
C SER A 70 2.51 -9.60 -11.35
N GLU A 71 3.36 -9.24 -10.39
CA GLU A 71 3.43 -9.91 -9.11
C GLU A 71 2.38 -9.29 -8.18
N THR A 72 1.34 -10.07 -7.86
CA THR A 72 0.25 -9.64 -6.98
C THR A 72 0.59 -9.93 -5.52
N ALA A 73 0.52 -8.91 -4.67
CA ALA A 73 0.59 -9.01 -3.22
C ALA A 73 -0.68 -8.46 -2.58
N ASN A 74 -1.16 -9.13 -1.52
CA ASN A 74 -2.31 -8.69 -0.74
C ASN A 74 -1.88 -8.38 0.70
N PHE A 75 -2.40 -7.29 1.25
CA PHE A 75 -2.06 -6.79 2.58
C PHE A 75 -3.34 -6.56 3.38
N ASP A 76 -3.44 -7.20 4.55
CA ASP A 76 -4.49 -6.95 5.52
C ASP A 76 -4.09 -5.78 6.42
N LEU A 77 -4.90 -4.73 6.45
CA LEU A 77 -4.59 -3.46 7.11
C LEU A 77 -5.32 -3.30 8.44
N CYS A 78 -6.58 -3.72 8.48
CA CYS A 78 -7.43 -3.59 9.66
C CYS A 78 -8.62 -4.56 9.61
N GLU A 79 -9.22 -4.83 10.77
CA GLU A 79 -10.41 -5.67 10.92
C GLU A 79 -11.70 -4.84 10.83
N CYS A 80 -12.70 -5.40 10.15
CA CYS A 80 -14.01 -4.78 10.03
C CYS A 80 -14.82 -4.91 11.33
N ALA A 81 -15.49 -3.83 11.73
CA ALA A 81 -16.34 -3.84 12.92
C ALA A 81 -17.61 -4.71 12.72
N ASN A 82 -18.26 -5.08 13.83
CA ASN A 82 -19.56 -5.76 13.86
C ASN A 82 -19.62 -7.11 13.10
N ASN A 83 -18.55 -7.91 13.17
CA ASN A 83 -18.40 -9.16 12.42
C ASN A 83 -18.51 -8.97 10.89
N GLY A 84 -18.22 -7.76 10.39
CA GLY A 84 -18.07 -7.51 8.97
C GLY A 84 -16.87 -8.30 8.41
N THR A 85 -16.94 -8.66 7.13
CA THR A 85 -15.84 -9.32 6.41
C THR A 85 -15.17 -8.35 5.45
N CYS A 86 -13.85 -8.39 5.41
CA CYS A 86 -13.06 -7.70 4.38
C CYS A 86 -13.02 -8.57 3.12
N ASP A 87 -14.05 -8.46 2.29
CA ASP A 87 -14.22 -9.32 1.12
C ASP A 87 -13.90 -8.57 -0.18
N SER A 88 -12.81 -8.97 -0.83
CA SER A 88 -12.31 -8.37 -2.07
C SER A 88 -13.01 -8.89 -3.33
N GLU A 89 -13.82 -9.94 -3.23
CA GLU A 89 -14.63 -10.46 -4.34
C GLU A 89 -15.85 -9.57 -4.61
N ILE A 90 -16.28 -8.81 -3.61
CA ILE A 90 -17.41 -7.89 -3.71
C ILE A 90 -17.00 -6.58 -4.39
N GLU A 91 -17.34 -6.42 -5.67
CA GLU A 91 -16.91 -5.28 -6.50
C GLU A 91 -17.25 -3.90 -5.91
N HIS A 92 -18.45 -3.71 -5.35
CA HIS A 92 -18.87 -2.40 -4.79
C HIS A 92 -18.16 -2.02 -3.49
N ARG A 93 -17.38 -2.94 -2.88
CA ARG A 93 -16.48 -2.66 -1.75
C ARG A 93 -15.07 -2.33 -2.20
N ASN A 94 -14.80 -2.45 -3.49
CA ASN A 94 -13.48 -2.25 -4.04
C ASN A 94 -13.37 -0.85 -4.64
N LEU A 95 -12.23 -0.21 -4.39
CA LEU A 95 -11.84 1.03 -5.01
C LEU A 95 -10.50 0.84 -5.73
N ARG A 96 -10.55 0.92 -7.06
CA ARG A 96 -9.34 0.90 -7.88
C ARG A 96 -8.76 2.32 -7.99
N LEU A 97 -7.54 2.52 -7.51
CA LEU A 97 -6.85 3.81 -7.59
C LEU A 97 -6.07 3.92 -8.90
N ASP A 98 -5.38 2.86 -9.30
CA ASP A 98 -4.70 2.78 -10.60
C ASP A 98 -4.58 1.31 -11.06
N GLU A 99 -3.75 1.05 -12.07
CA GLU A 99 -3.53 -0.30 -12.57
C GLU A 99 -2.86 -1.22 -11.53
N SER A 100 -2.05 -0.66 -10.64
CA SER A 100 -1.29 -1.38 -9.62
C SER A 100 -1.98 -1.48 -8.26
N VAL A 101 -2.89 -0.57 -7.92
CA VAL A 101 -3.44 -0.48 -6.56
C VAL A 101 -4.96 -0.59 -6.56
N LYS A 102 -5.45 -1.62 -5.85
CA LYS A 102 -6.86 -1.83 -5.53
C LYS A 102 -7.03 -1.91 -4.02
N LEU A 103 -7.96 -1.12 -3.50
CA LEU A 103 -8.30 -1.10 -2.08
C LEU A 103 -9.65 -1.78 -1.86
N THR A 104 -9.80 -2.50 -0.75
CA THR A 104 -11.07 -3.12 -0.35
C THR A 104 -11.52 -2.53 0.98
N PHE A 105 -12.80 -2.18 1.08
CA PHE A 105 -13.43 -1.61 2.26
C PHE A 105 -14.40 -2.59 2.93
N CYS A 106 -14.75 -2.31 4.18
CA CYS A 106 -15.66 -3.15 4.96
C CYS A 106 -17.12 -3.06 4.50
N ASP A 107 -17.52 -1.94 3.90
CA ASP A 107 -18.85 -1.69 3.37
C ASP A 107 -18.77 -1.12 1.95
N ASP A 108 -19.92 -0.93 1.32
CA ASP A 108 -20.05 -0.29 0.02
C ASP A 108 -19.32 1.07 0.00
N VAL A 109 -18.43 1.24 -0.96
CA VAL A 109 -17.58 2.44 -1.09
C VAL A 109 -18.43 3.70 -1.19
N GLN A 110 -19.58 3.68 -1.87
CA GLN A 110 -20.46 4.84 -2.01
C GLN A 110 -21.15 5.22 -0.70
N ARG A 111 -21.44 4.23 0.17
CA ARG A 111 -22.02 4.47 1.49
C ARG A 111 -20.96 4.90 2.50
N GLN A 112 -19.82 4.22 2.49
CA GLN A 112 -18.71 4.49 3.40
C GLN A 112 -18.05 5.83 3.06
N LEU A 113 -17.87 6.15 1.78
CA LEU A 113 -17.20 7.35 1.26
C LEU A 113 -18.12 8.16 0.33
N PRO A 114 -19.17 8.80 0.85
CA PRO A 114 -20.20 9.47 0.04
C PRO A 114 -19.76 10.82 -0.54
N LEU A 115 -18.55 11.29 -0.20
CA LEU A 115 -18.05 12.57 -0.68
C LEU A 115 -17.25 12.37 -1.96
N GLU A 116 -17.50 13.22 -2.94
CA GLU A 116 -16.62 13.34 -4.12
C GLU A 116 -15.45 14.26 -3.80
N CYS A 117 -14.26 13.91 -4.28
CA CYS A 117 -13.08 14.74 -4.03
C CYS A 117 -13.19 16.07 -4.79
N LYS A 118 -13.03 17.18 -4.07
CA LYS A 118 -13.05 18.54 -4.65
C LYS A 118 -11.78 19.29 -4.28
N GLY A 119 -11.11 19.85 -5.29
CA GLY A 119 -9.88 20.61 -5.11
C GLY A 119 -8.69 19.74 -4.68
N GLN A 120 -7.76 20.31 -3.92
CA GLN A 120 -6.49 19.66 -3.54
C GLN A 120 -6.44 19.09 -2.11
N ARG A 121 -7.55 19.13 -1.37
CA ARG A 121 -7.58 18.65 0.03
C ARG A 121 -8.20 17.26 0.09
N GLY A 122 -7.55 16.37 0.84
CA GLY A 122 -8.09 15.04 1.15
C GLY A 122 -7.90 13.99 0.06
N PHE A 123 -6.86 14.11 -0.77
CA PHE A 123 -6.52 13.08 -1.75
C PHE A 123 -6.40 11.70 -1.10
N PRO A 124 -7.01 10.66 -1.70
CA PRO A 124 -6.74 9.29 -1.34
C PRO A 124 -5.23 9.03 -1.33
N ARG A 125 -4.77 8.34 -0.29
CA ARG A 125 -3.35 8.10 -0.06
C ARG A 125 -3.10 6.66 0.33
N VAL A 126 -2.04 6.11 -0.22
CA VAL A 126 -1.50 4.79 0.06
C VAL A 126 -0.10 4.97 0.64
N ILE A 127 0.16 4.35 1.78
CA ILE A 127 1.42 4.47 2.51
C ILE A 127 2.01 3.08 2.66
N GLY A 128 3.32 2.98 2.50
CA GLY A 128 4.06 1.77 2.83
C GLY A 128 5.49 1.82 2.34
N ILE A 129 6.19 0.69 2.44
CA ILE A 129 7.63 0.63 2.17
C ILE A 129 7.89 0.94 0.69
N ALA A 130 8.86 1.80 0.42
CA ALA A 130 9.25 2.12 -0.95
C ALA A 130 9.68 0.85 -1.71
N HIS A 131 9.19 0.71 -2.94
CA HIS A 131 9.80 -0.21 -3.89
C HIS A 131 11.20 0.32 -4.27
N PRO A 132 12.18 -0.54 -4.62
CA PRO A 132 13.52 -0.10 -5.02
C PRO A 132 13.56 0.93 -6.16
N SER A 133 12.52 0.99 -7.00
CA SER A 133 12.39 2.02 -8.05
C SER A 133 12.04 3.42 -7.53
N GLY A 134 11.56 3.56 -6.29
CA GLY A 134 11.12 4.83 -5.70
C GLY A 134 9.77 5.35 -6.19
N GLU A 135 9.21 4.79 -7.28
CA GLU A 135 7.98 5.26 -7.93
C GLU A 135 6.69 4.59 -7.42
N THR A 136 6.83 3.52 -6.63
CA THR A 136 5.70 2.77 -6.05
C THR A 136 6.08 2.20 -4.69
N VAL A 137 5.10 1.64 -3.97
CA VAL A 137 5.33 0.88 -2.73
C VAL A 137 5.57 -0.59 -3.06
N SER A 138 6.35 -1.29 -2.24
CA SER A 138 6.52 -2.75 -2.25
C SER A 138 5.60 -3.45 -1.27
N THR A 139 5.17 -2.73 -0.23
CA THR A 139 4.19 -3.19 0.77
C THR A 139 3.25 -2.04 1.12
N VAL A 140 2.03 -2.34 1.53
CA VAL A 140 1.07 -1.33 2.02
C VAL A 140 0.94 -1.47 3.52
N SER A 141 1.23 -0.41 4.27
CA SER A 141 1.09 -0.37 5.73
C SER A 141 -0.17 0.38 6.17
N SER A 142 -0.59 1.39 5.41
CA SER A 142 -1.78 2.18 5.75
C SER A 142 -2.39 2.82 4.51
N THR A 143 -3.69 3.12 4.59
CA THR A 143 -4.42 3.89 3.59
C THR A 143 -5.22 5.00 4.26
N ALA A 144 -5.50 6.06 3.51
CA ALA A 144 -6.39 7.12 3.95
C ALA A 144 -7.17 7.65 2.74
N VAL A 145 -8.48 7.38 2.71
CA VAL A 145 -9.38 7.73 1.61
C VAL A 145 -10.57 8.46 2.18
N PHE A 146 -10.68 9.76 1.89
CA PHE A 146 -11.72 10.63 2.44
C PHE A 146 -12.89 10.86 1.48
N CYS A 147 -12.67 10.58 0.19
CA CYS A 147 -13.56 10.90 -0.89
C CYS A 147 -13.29 9.99 -2.10
N THR A 148 -14.21 9.98 -3.05
CA THR A 148 -14.11 9.19 -4.29
C THR A 148 -14.07 10.08 -5.54
N CYS A 149 -13.55 9.54 -6.64
CA CYS A 149 -13.50 10.20 -7.95
C CYS A 149 -14.29 9.39 -8.98
N PRO A 150 -15.48 9.85 -9.43
CA PRO A 150 -16.29 9.12 -10.42
C PRO A 150 -15.58 8.93 -11.76
N SER A 151 -14.76 9.90 -12.17
CA SER A 151 -13.96 9.86 -13.40
C SER A 151 -12.66 9.07 -13.28
N GLY A 152 -12.41 8.44 -12.13
CA GLY A 152 -11.17 7.75 -11.81
C GLY A 152 -10.07 8.67 -11.27
N TYR A 153 -8.91 8.09 -11.00
CA TYR A 153 -7.81 8.74 -10.32
C TYR A 153 -6.56 8.88 -11.19
N GLU A 154 -5.75 9.87 -10.86
CA GLU A 154 -4.42 10.11 -11.39
C GLU A 154 -3.41 10.11 -10.24
N ARG A 155 -2.39 9.25 -10.35
CA ARG A 155 -1.32 9.11 -9.36
C ARG A 155 -0.47 10.37 -9.33
N LEU A 156 -0.22 10.90 -8.13
CA LEU A 156 0.75 11.97 -7.89
C LEU A 156 2.12 11.38 -7.56
N ARG A 157 3.17 12.21 -7.70
CA ARG A 157 4.53 11.80 -7.37
C ARG A 157 4.60 11.31 -5.91
N PRO A 158 5.29 10.18 -5.63
CA PRO A 158 5.45 9.71 -4.27
C PRO A 158 6.19 10.73 -3.40
N GLU A 159 5.76 10.85 -2.14
CA GLU A 159 6.34 11.74 -1.14
C GLU A 159 6.92 10.91 0.00
N TYR A 160 8.03 11.37 0.60
CA TYR A 160 8.57 10.74 1.81
C TYR A 160 7.55 10.80 2.95
N TRP A 161 7.30 9.67 3.60
CA TRP A 161 6.39 9.60 4.75
C TRP A 161 7.15 9.45 6.07
N GLY A 162 8.10 8.51 6.13
CA GLY A 162 8.86 8.23 7.34
C GLY A 162 9.66 6.94 7.24
N GLY A 163 10.92 6.95 7.68
CA GLY A 163 11.76 5.75 7.66
C GLY A 163 12.00 5.25 6.23
N SER A 164 11.57 4.02 5.94
CA SER A 164 11.60 3.43 4.60
C SER A 164 10.27 3.60 3.83
N GLU A 165 9.31 4.34 4.39
CA GLU A 165 7.98 4.49 3.80
C GLU A 165 7.85 5.75 2.93
N ILE A 166 7.11 5.57 1.84
CA ILE A 166 6.62 6.65 0.98
C ILE A 166 5.10 6.70 1.02
N SER A 167 4.55 7.83 0.63
CA SER A 167 3.12 8.02 0.43
C SER A 167 2.83 8.37 -1.02
N ILE A 168 1.87 7.66 -1.60
CA ILE A 168 1.37 7.87 -2.96
C ILE A 168 -0.02 8.48 -2.83
N SER A 169 -0.18 9.71 -3.31
CA SER A 169 -1.46 10.42 -3.29
C SER A 169 -2.13 10.37 -4.67
N TYR A 170 -3.46 10.44 -4.69
CA TYR A 170 -4.25 10.30 -5.91
C TYR A 170 -5.22 11.48 -6.05
N LYS A 171 -5.18 12.20 -7.18
CA LYS A 171 -6.18 13.24 -7.50
C LYS A 171 -7.24 12.69 -8.44
N CYS A 172 -8.39 13.36 -8.53
CA CYS A 172 -9.36 13.04 -9.59
C CYS A 172 -8.81 13.44 -10.97
N LYS A 173 -9.17 12.63 -11.98
CA LYS A 173 -9.01 12.96 -13.39
C LYS A 173 -10.04 14.00 -13.86
#